data_AF-A0A957T3L5-F1
#
_entry.id   AF-A0A957T3L5-F1
#
_cell.length_a   1.000
_cell.length_b   1.000
_cell.length_c   1.000
_cell.angle_alpha   90.00
_cell.angle_beta   90.00
_cell.angle_gamma   90.00
#
_symmetry.space_group_name_H-M   'P 1'
#
loop_
_entity.id
_entity.type
_entity.pdbx_description
1 polymer ?
#
loop_
_entity_poly.entity_id
_entity_poly.type
_entity_poly.pdbx_seq_one_letter_code
_entity_poly.pdbx_strand_id
1 'polypeptide(L)'
;GVTFWPTVNGTEEERSNYAISGWMYSIPQESPHRDDAWDFISYAFIDQAALMGYKTLNGPCVKAALPDWEAGLRDYMGADNRMVPYLEVFSQTGAAATNFFPVIPVGGYYEDELARVYDLVMRDEVTAQAGLDEVTTNVQTELDKALAS
;
A
#
# COMPACT_ATOMS: atom_id res chain seq x y z
N GLY A 1 -21.80 -2.85 6.83
CA GLY A 1 -21.49 -1.67 6.02
C GLY A 1 -20.00 -1.53 5.89
N VAL A 2 -19.52 -0.87 4.83
CA VAL A 2 -18.14 -0.42 4.67
C VAL A 2 -18.18 1.10 4.56
N THR A 3 -17.20 1.78 5.14
CA THR A 3 -17.06 3.23 5.13
C THR A 3 -15.57 3.58 5.09
N PHE A 4 -15.26 4.83 4.76
CA PHE A 4 -13.92 5.37 4.92
C PHE A 4 -13.42 5.23 6.36
N TRP A 5 -12.11 5.06 6.51
CA TRP A 5 -11.46 5.20 7.81
C TRP A 5 -11.76 6.57 8.42
N PRO A 6 -11.82 6.67 9.75
CA PRO A 6 -11.91 7.98 10.39
C PRO A 6 -10.62 8.76 10.13
N THR A 7 -10.78 10.05 9.86
CA THR A 7 -9.68 11.01 9.85
C THR A 7 -9.63 11.75 11.19
N VAL A 8 -8.50 12.38 11.52
CA VAL A 8 -8.28 13.00 12.84
C VAL A 8 -9.34 14.06 13.14
N ASN A 9 -9.67 14.90 12.16
CA ASN A 9 -10.68 15.95 12.28
C ASN A 9 -11.99 15.63 11.56
N GLY A 10 -12.12 14.42 10.99
CA GLY A 10 -13.32 13.98 10.28
C GLY A 10 -13.53 14.66 8.92
N THR A 11 -12.50 15.30 8.35
CA THR A 11 -12.63 15.97 7.03
C THR A 11 -12.30 15.02 5.89
N GLU A 12 -12.87 15.30 4.72
CA GLU A 12 -12.60 14.54 3.50
C GLU A 12 -11.19 14.83 2.93
N GLU A 13 -10.68 16.04 3.11
CA GLU A 13 -9.33 16.42 2.67
C GLU A 13 -8.25 15.56 3.35
N GLU A 14 -8.45 15.22 4.63
CA GLU A 14 -7.55 14.36 5.39
C GLU A 14 -7.48 12.92 4.87
N ARG A 15 -8.38 12.49 3.96
CA ARG A 15 -8.27 11.18 3.31
C ARG A 15 -7.01 11.07 2.43
N SER A 16 -6.45 12.20 2.01
CA SER A 16 -5.13 12.23 1.37
C SER A 16 -4.03 11.63 2.27
N ASN A 17 -4.19 11.73 3.61
CA ASN A 17 -3.23 11.19 4.56
C ASN A 17 -3.19 9.65 4.58
N TYR A 18 -4.17 8.97 3.99
CA TYR A 18 -4.17 7.51 3.92
C TYR A 18 -2.90 7.01 3.23
N ALA A 19 -2.35 5.94 3.81
CA ALA A 19 -1.32 5.16 3.16
C ALA A 19 -1.98 4.12 2.25
N ILE A 20 -1.48 4.02 1.02
CA ILE A 20 -1.79 2.92 0.13
C ILE A 20 -0.54 2.08 -0.08
N SER A 21 -0.73 0.77 -0.09
CA SER A 21 0.30 -0.20 -0.45
C SER A 21 -0.27 -1.14 -1.49
N GLY A 22 0.62 -1.68 -2.32
CA GLY A 22 0.26 -2.62 -3.36
C GLY A 22 1.28 -3.74 -3.42
N TRP A 23 0.93 -4.77 -4.17
CA TRP A 23 1.88 -5.83 -4.49
C TRP A 23 2.91 -5.30 -5.48
N MET A 24 4.19 -5.57 -5.17
CA MET A 24 5.29 -5.33 -6.10
C MET A 24 5.65 -6.64 -6.79
N TYR A 25 5.82 -6.57 -8.11
CA TYR A 25 6.33 -7.67 -8.92
C TYR A 25 7.75 -7.31 -9.33
N SER A 26 8.67 -8.25 -9.17
CA SER A 26 10.09 -8.02 -9.44
C SER A 26 10.65 -9.14 -10.30
N ILE A 27 11.50 -8.77 -11.24
CA ILE A 27 12.26 -9.71 -12.05
C ILE A 27 13.60 -9.93 -11.35
N PRO A 28 13.96 -11.18 -10.98
CA PRO A 28 15.25 -11.46 -10.39
C PRO A 28 16.37 -10.94 -11.29
N GLN A 29 17.35 -10.27 -10.70
CA GLN A 29 18.47 -9.70 -11.45
C GLN A 29 19.14 -10.79 -12.30
N GLU A 30 19.42 -11.98 -11.77
CA GLU A 30 20.08 -13.04 -12.54
C GLU A 30 19.15 -13.86 -13.47
N SER A 31 17.91 -13.40 -13.71
CA SER A 31 17.00 -14.10 -14.61
C SER A 31 17.56 -14.11 -16.04
N PRO A 32 17.60 -15.27 -16.73
CA PRO A 32 17.97 -15.33 -18.14
C PRO A 32 16.81 -14.94 -19.09
N HIS A 33 15.60 -14.76 -18.55
CA HIS A 33 14.37 -14.44 -19.30
C HIS A 33 13.82 -13.06 -18.92
N ARG A 34 14.68 -12.05 -18.77
CA ARG A 34 14.25 -10.72 -18.28
C ARG A 34 13.22 -10.08 -19.20
N ASP A 35 13.44 -10.15 -20.51
CA ASP A 35 12.56 -9.53 -21.50
C ASP A 35 11.19 -10.23 -21.53
N ASP A 36 11.16 -11.56 -21.62
CA ASP A 36 9.91 -12.34 -21.57
C ASP A 36 9.14 -12.10 -20.26
N ALA A 37 9.84 -12.00 -19.13
CA ALA A 37 9.24 -11.70 -17.84
C ALA A 37 8.68 -10.27 -17.79
N TRP A 38 9.38 -9.30 -18.39
CA TRP A 38 8.91 -7.93 -18.48
C TRP A 38 7.68 -7.81 -19.37
N ASP A 39 7.66 -8.49 -20.50
CA ASP A 39 6.50 -8.52 -21.40
C ASP A 39 5.28 -9.09 -20.69
N PHE A 40 5.45 -10.19 -19.94
CA PHE A 40 4.37 -10.76 -19.15
C PHE A 40 3.87 -9.81 -18.05
N ILE A 41 4.78 -9.22 -17.27
CA ILE A 41 4.41 -8.31 -16.18
C ILE A 41 3.69 -7.07 -16.74
N SER A 42 4.20 -6.50 -17.82
CA SER A 42 3.59 -5.34 -18.49
C SER A 42 2.19 -5.68 -18.98
N TYR A 43 2.04 -6.80 -19.68
CA TYR A 43 0.74 -7.25 -20.15
C TYR A 43 -0.24 -7.47 -18.99
N ALA A 44 0.14 -8.24 -17.97
CA ALA A 44 -0.77 -8.65 -16.90
C ALA A 44 -1.13 -7.50 -15.94
N PHE A 45 -0.15 -6.67 -15.55
CA PHE A 45 -0.31 -5.70 -14.47
C PHE A 45 -0.41 -4.25 -14.93
N ILE A 46 -0.13 -3.96 -16.20
CA ILE A 46 -0.29 -2.61 -16.79
C ILE A 46 -1.42 -2.63 -17.81
N ASP A 47 -1.27 -3.40 -18.89
CA ASP A 47 -2.24 -3.39 -20.00
C ASP A 47 -3.58 -4.03 -19.61
N GLN A 48 -3.52 -5.09 -18.78
CA GLN A 48 -4.67 -5.83 -18.26
C GLN A 48 -4.90 -5.57 -16.77
N ALA A 49 -4.46 -4.43 -16.25
CA ALA A 49 -4.48 -4.12 -14.81
C ALA A 49 -5.86 -4.35 -14.16
N ALA A 50 -6.95 -3.92 -14.83
CA ALA A 50 -8.31 -4.15 -14.35
C ALA A 50 -8.66 -5.65 -14.31
N LEU A 51 -8.47 -6.35 -15.44
CA LEU A 51 -8.73 -7.79 -15.58
C LEU A 51 -7.98 -8.61 -14.54
N MET A 52 -6.68 -8.35 -14.40
CA MET A 52 -5.85 -9.03 -13.42
C MET A 52 -6.33 -8.74 -11.99
N GLY A 53 -6.63 -7.48 -11.68
CA GLY A 53 -7.16 -7.08 -10.37
C GLY A 53 -8.44 -7.85 -10.01
N TYR A 54 -9.49 -7.75 -10.83
CA TYR A 54 -10.78 -8.31 -10.43
C TYR A 54 -10.83 -9.85 -10.50
N LYS A 55 -10.09 -10.49 -11.42
CA LYS A 55 -10.03 -11.96 -11.49
C LYS A 55 -9.24 -12.58 -10.34
N THR A 56 -8.35 -11.82 -9.72
CA THR A 56 -7.54 -12.31 -8.59
C THR A 56 -7.92 -11.68 -7.26
N LEU A 57 -9.01 -10.91 -7.23
CA LEU A 57 -9.51 -10.20 -6.05
C LEU A 57 -8.46 -9.26 -5.43
N ASN A 58 -7.65 -8.64 -6.28
CA ASN A 58 -6.66 -7.61 -5.91
C ASN A 58 -7.09 -6.24 -6.47
N GLY A 59 -6.54 -5.15 -5.92
CA GLY A 59 -6.61 -3.84 -6.56
C GLY A 59 -5.74 -3.77 -7.82
N PRO A 60 -6.11 -2.96 -8.83
CA PRO A 60 -5.30 -2.78 -10.02
C PRO A 60 -4.02 -1.98 -9.71
N CYS A 61 -2.92 -2.25 -10.43
CA CYS A 61 -1.65 -1.50 -10.28
C CYS A 61 -1.69 -0.10 -10.93
N VAL A 62 -2.74 0.21 -11.68
CA VAL A 62 -2.90 1.48 -12.41
C VAL A 62 -4.20 2.14 -11.94
N LYS A 63 -4.12 3.33 -11.33
CA LYS A 63 -5.29 4.06 -10.81
C LYS A 63 -6.38 4.29 -11.89
N ALA A 64 -5.97 4.55 -13.13
CA ALA A 64 -6.89 4.74 -14.25
C ALA A 64 -7.74 3.51 -14.58
N ALA A 65 -7.32 2.32 -14.14
CA ALA A 65 -8.05 1.06 -14.35
C ALA A 65 -9.11 0.77 -13.27
N LEU A 66 -9.25 1.63 -12.24
CA LEU A 66 -10.22 1.43 -11.16
C LEU A 66 -11.68 1.33 -11.63
N PRO A 67 -12.18 2.14 -12.59
CA PRO A 67 -13.57 2.01 -13.05
C PRO A 67 -13.85 0.65 -13.70
N ASP A 68 -12.97 0.19 -14.58
CA ASP A 68 -13.09 -1.13 -15.24
C ASP A 68 -12.92 -2.28 -14.26
N TRP A 69 -12.05 -2.10 -13.26
CA TRP A 69 -11.88 -3.05 -12.16
C TRP A 69 -13.15 -3.20 -11.33
N GLU A 70 -13.82 -2.11 -10.95
CA GLU A 70 -15.08 -2.16 -10.19
C GLU A 70 -16.19 -2.87 -10.96
N ALA A 71 -16.34 -2.54 -12.24
CA ALA A 71 -17.32 -3.16 -13.11
C ALA A 71 -17.07 -4.66 -13.23
N GLY A 72 -15.82 -5.05 -13.53
CA GLY A 72 -15.44 -6.46 -13.65
C GLY A 72 -15.56 -7.22 -12.33
N LEU A 73 -15.24 -6.59 -11.19
CA LEU A 73 -15.37 -7.21 -9.87
C LEU A 73 -16.83 -7.39 -9.46
N ARG A 74 -17.70 -6.42 -9.78
CA ARG A 74 -19.15 -6.53 -9.57
C ARG A 74 -19.73 -7.72 -10.33
N ASP A 75 -19.35 -7.87 -11.60
CA ASP A 75 -19.79 -8.98 -12.44
C ASP A 75 -19.23 -10.31 -11.93
N TYR A 76 -17.95 -10.33 -11.54
CA TYR A 76 -17.28 -11.54 -11.05
C TYR A 76 -17.84 -12.03 -9.70
N MET A 77 -18.15 -11.11 -8.79
CA MET A 77 -18.69 -11.44 -7.45
C MET A 77 -20.18 -11.77 -7.48
N GLY A 78 -20.92 -11.29 -8.49
CA GLY A 78 -22.37 -11.43 -8.62
C GLY A 78 -23.16 -10.42 -7.80
N ALA A 79 -24.34 -10.04 -8.29
CA ALA A 79 -25.16 -8.96 -7.73
C ALA A 79 -25.62 -9.18 -6.28
N ASP A 80 -25.77 -10.44 -5.85
CA ASP A 80 -26.21 -10.80 -4.50
C ASP A 80 -25.07 -10.74 -3.46
N ASN A 81 -23.84 -10.44 -3.89
CA ASN A 81 -22.72 -10.38 -2.99
C ASN A 81 -22.80 -9.13 -2.09
N ARG A 82 -22.76 -9.37 -0.77
CA ARG A 82 -22.85 -8.31 0.27
C ARG A 82 -21.81 -7.19 0.15
N MET A 83 -20.70 -7.40 -0.57
CA MET A 83 -19.64 -6.41 -0.76
C MET A 83 -19.86 -5.52 -1.96
N VAL A 84 -20.66 -5.94 -2.95
CA VAL A 84 -20.90 -5.19 -4.20
C VAL A 84 -21.38 -3.76 -3.98
N PRO A 85 -22.31 -3.47 -3.04
CA PRO A 85 -22.75 -2.10 -2.76
C PRO A 85 -21.64 -1.19 -2.22
N TYR A 86 -20.50 -1.75 -1.83
CA TYR A 86 -19.42 -1.05 -1.14
C TYR A 86 -18.13 -0.96 -1.95
N LEU A 87 -18.07 -1.50 -3.17
CA LEU A 87 -16.85 -1.50 -4.00
C LEU A 87 -16.29 -0.09 -4.23
N GLU A 88 -17.18 0.89 -4.40
CA GLU A 88 -16.83 2.30 -4.57
C GLU A 88 -16.04 2.86 -3.39
N VAL A 89 -16.30 2.41 -2.16
CA VAL A 89 -15.55 2.86 -0.98
C VAL A 89 -14.08 2.41 -1.09
N PHE A 90 -13.81 1.22 -1.64
CA PHE A 90 -12.46 0.72 -1.83
C PHE A 90 -11.70 1.51 -2.90
N SER A 91 -12.31 1.75 -4.07
CA SER A 91 -11.65 2.50 -5.14
C SER A 91 -11.42 3.96 -4.75
N GLN A 92 -12.38 4.61 -4.07
CA GLN A 92 -12.25 5.98 -3.62
C GLN A 92 -11.18 6.11 -2.54
N THR A 93 -11.05 5.11 -1.64
CA THR A 93 -9.96 5.06 -0.65
C THR A 93 -8.60 5.00 -1.36
N GLY A 94 -8.45 4.11 -2.33
CA GLY A 94 -7.20 3.98 -3.09
C GLY A 94 -6.89 5.18 -4.00
N ALA A 95 -7.93 5.85 -4.52
CA ALA A 95 -7.79 7.06 -5.32
C ALA A 95 -7.33 8.25 -4.47
N ALA A 96 -7.92 8.42 -3.27
CA ALA A 96 -7.66 9.52 -2.37
C ALA A 96 -6.29 9.44 -1.68
N ALA A 97 -5.79 8.23 -1.37
CA ALA A 97 -4.50 8.05 -0.71
C ALA A 97 -3.32 8.63 -1.53
N THR A 98 -2.51 9.46 -0.87
CA THR A 98 -1.29 10.05 -1.45
C THR A 98 -0.01 9.59 -0.76
N ASN A 99 -0.10 8.91 0.38
CA ASN A 99 1.06 8.44 1.12
C ASN A 99 1.39 6.98 0.79
N PHE A 100 2.68 6.65 0.91
CA PHE A 100 3.23 5.31 0.74
C PHE A 100 4.24 5.07 1.87
N PHE A 101 4.41 3.82 2.28
CA PHE A 101 5.51 3.48 3.17
C PHE A 101 6.85 3.70 2.46
N PRO A 102 7.88 4.20 3.17
CA PRO A 102 9.17 4.46 2.56
C PRO A 102 9.84 3.17 2.12
N VAL A 103 10.31 3.12 0.87
CA VAL A 103 11.13 2.02 0.34
C VAL A 103 12.59 2.39 0.54
N ILE A 104 13.16 1.99 1.69
CA ILE A 104 14.55 2.26 2.07
C ILE A 104 15.32 0.95 2.31
N PRO A 105 16.66 0.94 2.17
CA PRO A 105 17.48 -0.26 2.37
C PRO A 105 17.29 -0.96 3.72
N VAL A 106 16.94 -0.18 4.74
CA VAL A 106 16.71 -0.65 6.12
C VAL A 106 15.22 -0.71 6.46
N GLY A 107 14.36 -0.96 5.47
CA GLY A 107 12.89 -0.92 5.60
C GLY A 107 12.34 -1.81 6.73
N GLY A 108 12.83 -3.05 6.84
CA GLY A 108 12.44 -3.94 7.94
C GLY A 108 12.81 -3.40 9.32
N TYR A 109 14.01 -2.83 9.47
CA TYR A 109 14.44 -2.19 10.72
C TYR A 109 13.59 -0.95 11.06
N TYR A 110 13.24 -0.16 10.04
CA TYR A 110 12.34 0.98 10.20
C TYR A 110 10.94 0.57 10.70
N GLU A 111 10.37 -0.50 10.13
CA GLU A 111 9.06 -1.02 10.55
C GLU A 111 9.11 -1.56 12.00
N ASP A 112 10.16 -2.32 12.34
CA ASP A 112 10.36 -2.86 13.69
C ASP A 112 10.50 -1.74 14.74
N GLU A 113 11.30 -0.71 14.45
CA GLU A 113 11.50 0.42 15.35
C GLU A 113 10.23 1.26 15.54
N LEU A 114 9.49 1.51 14.47
CA LEU A 114 8.19 2.17 14.57
C LEU A 114 7.18 1.35 15.40
N ALA A 115 7.10 0.04 15.17
CA ALA A 115 6.20 -0.84 15.91
C ALA A 115 6.55 -0.87 17.41
N ARG A 116 7.84 -0.95 17.74
CA ARG A 116 8.34 -0.90 19.12
C ARG A 116 7.95 0.42 19.80
N VAL A 117 8.24 1.55 19.16
CA VAL A 117 7.95 2.86 19.75
C VAL A 117 6.45 3.10 19.88
N TYR A 118 5.65 2.67 18.89
CA TYR A 118 4.20 2.74 18.99
C TYR A 118 3.68 2.02 20.24
N ASP A 119 4.16 0.81 20.52
CA ASP A 119 3.78 0.05 21.72
C ASP A 119 4.16 0.77 23.02
N LEU A 120 5.36 1.38 23.10
CA LEU A 120 5.80 2.14 24.27
C LEU A 120 4.96 3.41 24.50
N VAL A 121 4.61 4.12 23.42
CA VAL A 121 3.74 5.31 23.49
C VAL A 121 2.34 4.92 23.97
N MET A 122 1.78 3.83 23.45
CA MET A 122 0.45 3.36 23.85
C MET A 122 0.39 2.85 25.30
N ARG A 123 1.54 2.55 25.90
CA ARG A 123 1.69 2.16 27.32
C ARG A 123 2.08 3.31 28.23
N ASP A 124 2.13 4.54 27.70
CA ASP A 124 2.58 5.74 28.41
C ASP A 124 4.03 5.64 28.95
N GLU A 125 4.86 4.76 28.37
CA GLU A 125 6.27 4.57 28.78
C GLU A 125 7.18 5.65 28.16
N VAL A 126 6.83 6.16 26.98
CA VAL A 126 7.48 7.30 26.33
C VAL A 126 6.45 8.24 25.70
N THR A 127 6.78 9.52 25.57
CA THR A 127 5.94 10.45 24.79
C THR A 127 6.06 10.16 23.30
N ALA A 128 5.01 10.45 22.52
CA ALA A 128 5.02 10.30 21.06
C ALA A 128 6.23 11.00 20.39
N GLN A 129 6.55 12.24 20.81
CA GLN A 129 7.68 12.97 20.24
C GLN A 129 9.02 12.30 20.56
N ALA A 130 9.28 11.97 21.82
CA ALA A 130 10.52 11.31 22.23
C ALA A 130 10.71 9.96 21.52
N GLY A 131 9.63 9.20 21.36
CA GLY A 131 9.64 7.96 20.59
C GLY A 131 10.01 8.19 19.12
N LEU A 132 9.40 9.16 18.46
CA LEU A 132 9.73 9.48 17.05
C LEU A 132 11.17 9.97 16.87
N ASP A 133 11.69 10.77 17.82
CA ASP A 133 13.08 11.23 17.81
C ASP A 133 14.07 10.03 17.94
N GLU A 134 13.71 9.04 18.77
CA GLU A 134 14.47 7.79 18.93
C GLU A 134 14.45 6.96 17.63
N VAL A 135 13.28 6.73 17.03
CA VAL A 135 13.16 6.03 15.73
C VAL A 135 14.02 6.73 14.67
N THR A 136 13.94 8.06 14.60
CA THR A 136 14.71 8.86 13.63
C THR A 136 16.20 8.61 13.78
N THR A 137 16.70 8.65 15.01
CA THR A 137 18.12 8.46 15.30
C THR A 137 18.58 7.03 14.97
N ASN A 138 17.81 6.02 15.38
CA ASN A 138 18.15 4.62 15.18
C ASN A 138 18.12 4.22 13.70
N VAL A 139 17.04 4.60 13.00
CA VAL A 139 16.87 4.30 11.57
C VAL A 139 17.92 5.02 10.74
N GLN A 140 18.21 6.29 11.03
CA GLN A 140 19.27 7.01 10.30
C GLN A 140 20.63 6.36 10.51
N THR A 141 20.96 5.95 11.74
CA THR A 141 22.21 5.26 12.04
C THR A 141 22.35 3.96 11.26
N GLU A 142 21.28 3.18 11.14
CA GLU A 142 21.31 1.93 10.37
C GLU A 142 21.35 2.18 8.86
N LEU A 143 20.64 3.20 8.39
CA LEU A 143 20.67 3.62 7.00
C LEU A 143 22.07 4.06 6.57
N ASP A 144 22.77 4.83 7.40
CA ASP A 144 24.15 5.28 7.14
C ASP A 144 25.11 4.08 7.00
N LYS A 145 24.94 3.03 7.81
CA LYS A 145 25.74 1.80 7.68
C LYS A 145 25.46 1.08 6.36
N ALA A 146 24.18 0.94 6.00
CA ALA A 146 23.76 0.25 4.79
C ALA A 146 24.18 0.98 3.50
N LEU A 147 24.33 2.32 3.54
CA LEU A 147 24.77 3.12 2.40
C LEU A 147 26.30 3.26 2.29
N ALA A 148 27.04 2.96 3.36
CA ALA A 148 28.51 3.01 3.36
C ALA A 148 29.17 1.73 2.81
N SER A 149 28.40 0.65 2.61
CA SER A 149 28.83 -0.64 2.04
C SER A 149 28.66 -0.72 0.53
#